data_AF-A0A0U1DXQ3-F1
#
_entry.id   AF-A0A0U1DXQ3-F1
#
_cell.length_a   1.000
_cell.length_b   1.000
_cell.length_c   1.000
_cell.angle_alpha   90.00
_cell.angle_beta   90.00
_cell.angle_gamma   90.00
#
_symmetry.space_group_name_H-M   'P 1'
#
loop_
_entity.id
_entity.type
_entity.pdbx_description
1 polymer ?
#
loop_
_entity_poly.entity_id
_entity_poly.type
_entity_poly.pdbx_seq_one_letter_code
_entity_poly.pdbx_strand_id
1 'polypeptide(L)'
;MLWSLPTTAGFRRFGSAPEADPMADTIVGVDSGTAPTTPAGGEPMAAGHDEAARQRVWSALVADGTPYNLGAAARRAEADLPWSIIDIGLSSCFPQQLPSVLGPGVGDRPLDRSVVDRVRATLRRALDRDELPDIPLLCAEEVDRACAPWGLLAEDKQAALVTGIEVATDLRPLDGSASARHQLSARIQARLAKEAYVLHARRYLVAGTAVHPRQRQVIDELAAFARPYLSRLWARLHGRDVWQEPCADVDDLRSLLEGVARSVSLDHRQRIKAMLEVQVQSEIER
;
A
#
# COMPACT_ATOMS: atom_id res chain seq x y z
N MET A 1 -4.31 42.08 13.19
CA MET A 1 -2.95 41.85 12.62
C MET A 1 -3.04 40.64 11.73
N LEU A 2 -3.14 40.90 10.42
CA LEU A 2 -3.21 39.92 9.33
C LEU A 2 -1.83 39.32 9.11
N TRP A 3 -1.75 37.99 9.00
CA TRP A 3 -0.71 37.33 8.21
C TRP A 3 -1.40 36.63 7.04
N SER A 4 -1.23 37.22 5.86
CA SER A 4 -1.70 36.69 4.59
C SER A 4 -0.76 35.57 4.13
N LEU A 5 -1.33 34.39 3.86
CA LEU A 5 -0.65 33.31 3.14
C LEU A 5 -0.59 33.65 1.64
N PRO A 6 0.50 33.31 0.92
CA PRO A 6 0.61 33.56 -0.51
C PRO A 6 -0.44 32.77 -1.28
N THR A 7 -1.11 33.49 -2.17
CA THR A 7 -2.23 33.07 -2.99
C THR A 7 -1.82 32.05 -4.05
N THR A 8 -2.68 31.06 -4.22
CA THR A 8 -2.76 30.11 -5.33
C THR A 8 -2.68 30.82 -6.68
N ALA A 9 -1.54 30.74 -7.36
CA ALA A 9 -1.42 31.15 -8.74
C ALA A 9 -0.33 30.34 -9.44
N GLY A 10 -0.76 29.42 -10.32
CA GLY A 10 0.06 28.94 -11.41
C GLY A 10 0.39 27.46 -11.40
N PHE A 11 -0.59 26.58 -11.62
CA PHE A 11 -0.34 25.39 -12.43
C PHE A 11 -1.46 25.20 -13.45
N ARG A 12 -1.03 25.02 -14.70
CA ARG A 12 -1.83 25.07 -15.92
C ARG A 12 -2.69 23.82 -16.08
N ARG A 13 -3.79 24.01 -16.83
CA ARG A 13 -4.61 22.99 -17.49
C ARG A 13 -3.76 21.83 -18.03
N PHE A 14 -4.16 20.59 -17.71
CA PHE A 14 -3.89 19.44 -18.56
C PHE A 14 -5.18 18.64 -18.76
N GLY A 15 -5.78 18.84 -19.94
CA GLY A 15 -6.48 17.78 -20.64
C GLY A 15 -5.50 17.09 -21.58
N SER A 16 -5.83 15.83 -21.90
CA SER A 16 -5.12 14.83 -22.72
C SER A 16 -3.91 14.13 -22.10
N ALA A 17 -4.12 12.85 -21.77
CA ALA A 17 -3.20 11.73 -21.47
C ALA A 17 -2.00 11.99 -20.52
N PRO A 18 -1.80 11.18 -19.44
CA PRO A 18 -0.68 11.40 -18.55
C PRO A 18 0.63 10.97 -19.22
N GLU A 19 1.48 11.94 -19.50
CA GLU A 19 2.92 11.75 -19.67
C GLU A 19 3.51 11.39 -18.30
N ALA A 20 4.34 10.34 -18.24
CA ALA A 20 4.89 9.81 -16.99
C ALA A 20 5.67 10.89 -16.20
N ASP A 21 5.46 10.94 -14.88
CA ASP A 21 6.19 11.84 -13.99
C ASP A 21 7.63 11.34 -13.79
N PRO A 22 8.66 12.08 -14.25
CA PRO A 22 10.04 11.63 -14.21
C PRO A 22 10.58 11.45 -12.77
N MET A 23 9.97 12.07 -11.75
CA MET A 23 10.39 11.88 -10.36
C MET A 23 9.90 10.55 -9.78
N ALA A 24 8.67 10.13 -10.09
CA ALA A 24 8.13 8.84 -9.67
C ALA A 24 8.87 7.67 -10.36
N ASP A 25 9.23 7.86 -11.63
CA ASP A 25 9.99 6.89 -12.43
C ASP A 25 11.37 6.57 -11.84
N THR A 26 11.99 7.53 -11.14
CA THR A 26 13.32 7.34 -10.54
C THR A 26 13.28 6.62 -9.19
N ILE A 27 12.24 6.86 -8.36
CA ILE A 27 12.04 6.14 -7.08
C ILE A 27 11.74 4.66 -7.35
N VAL A 28 11.02 4.40 -8.44
CA VAL A 28 10.44 3.09 -8.72
C VAL A 28 11.24 2.30 -9.78
N GLY A 29 12.19 2.95 -10.44
CA GLY A 29 13.29 2.37 -11.23
C GLY A 29 13.06 2.41 -12.74
N VAL A 30 13.80 3.25 -13.46
CA VAL A 30 14.02 3.15 -14.91
C VAL A 30 15.31 2.39 -15.13
N ASP A 31 15.23 1.13 -15.57
CA ASP A 31 16.30 0.53 -16.37
C ASP A 31 15.84 0.62 -17.83
N SER A 32 16.33 1.64 -18.53
CA SER A 32 16.21 1.73 -19.98
C SER A 32 17.02 0.60 -20.60
N GLY A 33 16.36 -0.54 -20.82
CA GLY A 33 16.94 -1.71 -21.45
C GLY A 33 17.27 -1.45 -22.91
N THR A 34 18.48 -0.96 -23.18
CA THR A 34 19.18 -1.20 -24.45
C THR A 34 20.23 -2.27 -24.19
N ALA A 35 19.99 -3.48 -24.71
CA ALA A 35 20.89 -4.61 -24.58
C ALA A 35 22.31 -4.25 -25.08
N PRO A 36 23.36 -4.45 -24.28
CA PRO A 36 24.71 -4.55 -24.80
C PRO A 36 25.09 -6.02 -24.90
N THR A 37 25.42 -6.44 -26.12
CA THR A 37 26.34 -7.55 -26.37
C THR A 37 27.56 -7.44 -25.43
N THR A 38 27.77 -8.48 -24.63
CA THR A 38 28.91 -8.64 -23.72
C THR A 38 30.25 -8.37 -24.40
N PRO A 39 31.15 -7.65 -23.71
CA PRO A 39 32.48 -8.22 -23.48
C PRO A 39 32.75 -8.35 -21.98
N ALA A 40 33.49 -9.39 -21.65
CA ALA A 40 33.86 -9.74 -20.28
C ALA A 40 34.78 -8.68 -19.64
N GLY A 41 34.50 -8.35 -18.38
CA GLY A 41 35.37 -7.53 -17.52
C GLY A 41 34.85 -6.12 -17.24
N GLY A 42 33.90 -5.99 -16.31
CA GLY A 42 33.46 -4.70 -15.76
C GLY A 42 32.96 -4.87 -14.33
N GLU A 43 33.63 -4.19 -13.40
CA GLU A 43 33.39 -4.16 -11.95
C GLU A 43 32.02 -3.57 -11.52
N PRO A 44 31.56 -3.80 -10.26
CA PRO A 44 30.19 -3.53 -9.76
C PRO A 44 29.79 -2.05 -9.59
N MET A 45 30.44 -1.11 -10.26
CA MET A 45 30.31 0.33 -10.01
C MET A 45 28.96 0.93 -10.42
N ALA A 46 28.30 0.38 -11.45
CA ALA A 46 27.01 0.87 -11.94
C ALA A 46 25.86 0.65 -10.92
N ALA A 47 25.84 -0.52 -10.26
CA ALA A 47 24.81 -0.85 -9.28
C ALA A 47 24.80 0.10 -8.06
N GLY A 48 25.99 0.57 -7.65
CA GLY A 48 26.12 1.54 -6.55
C GLY A 48 25.64 2.94 -6.91
N HIS A 49 25.81 3.38 -8.17
CA HIS A 49 25.30 4.67 -8.63
C HIS A 49 23.78 4.71 -8.69
N ASP A 50 23.14 3.62 -9.15
CA ASP A 50 21.69 3.54 -9.23
C ASP A 50 21.04 3.47 -7.84
N GLU A 51 21.68 2.78 -6.89
CA GLU A 51 21.22 2.74 -5.51
C GLU A 51 21.30 4.11 -4.83
N ALA A 52 22.45 4.78 -4.97
CA ALA A 52 22.60 6.14 -4.45
C ALA A 52 21.62 7.13 -5.11
N ALA A 53 21.28 6.95 -6.38
CA ALA A 53 20.26 7.76 -7.05
C ALA A 53 18.87 7.51 -6.47
N ARG A 54 18.44 6.25 -6.34
CA ARG A 54 17.15 5.90 -5.71
C ARG A 54 17.04 6.46 -4.31
N GLN A 55 18.08 6.27 -3.49
CA GLN A 55 18.10 6.75 -2.11
C GLN A 55 17.96 8.28 -2.04
N ARG A 56 18.62 9.04 -2.95
CA ARG A 56 18.46 10.49 -3.02
C ARG A 56 17.03 10.91 -3.34
N VAL A 57 16.38 10.26 -4.30
CA VAL A 57 15.00 10.60 -4.66
C VAL A 57 14.02 10.20 -3.56
N TRP A 58 14.25 9.06 -2.90
CA TRP A 58 13.47 8.68 -1.72
C TRP A 58 13.60 9.71 -0.60
N SER A 59 14.82 10.13 -0.25
CA SER A 59 15.05 11.19 0.75
C SER A 59 14.39 12.52 0.35
N ALA A 60 14.37 12.87 -0.94
CA ALA A 60 13.68 14.05 -1.42
C ALA A 60 12.15 13.92 -1.27
N LEU A 61 11.57 12.76 -1.58
CA LEU A 61 10.13 12.51 -1.40
C LEU A 61 9.71 12.53 0.07
N VAL A 62 10.54 11.98 0.97
CA VAL A 62 10.30 12.02 2.42
C VAL A 62 10.29 13.46 2.92
N ALA A 63 11.19 14.31 2.41
CA ALA A 63 11.27 15.73 2.78
C ALA A 63 10.21 16.60 2.08
N ASP A 64 9.47 16.06 1.11
CA ASP A 64 8.46 16.80 0.37
C ASP A 64 7.14 16.88 1.16
N GLY A 65 6.45 18.02 1.08
CA GLY A 65 5.17 18.22 1.78
C GLY A 65 3.98 17.49 1.14
N THR A 66 4.12 16.93 -0.06
CA THR A 66 3.04 16.32 -0.83
C THR A 66 2.38 15.14 -0.10
N PRO A 67 3.12 14.17 0.49
CA PRO A 67 2.48 13.08 1.21
C PRO A 67 1.61 13.57 2.37
N TYR A 68 2.11 14.53 3.16
CA TYR A 68 1.33 15.18 4.22
C TYR A 68 0.08 15.86 3.65
N ASN A 69 0.25 16.69 2.62
CA ASN A 69 -0.80 17.51 2.04
C ASN A 69 -1.93 16.67 1.44
N LEU A 70 -1.63 15.56 0.77
CA LEU A 70 -2.63 14.62 0.27
C LEU A 70 -3.45 14.01 1.41
N GLY A 71 -2.81 13.65 2.54
CA GLY A 71 -3.51 13.06 3.68
C GLY A 71 -4.35 14.05 4.45
N ALA A 72 -3.90 15.31 4.54
CA ALA A 72 -4.70 16.41 5.07
C ALA A 72 -5.87 16.75 4.14
N ALA A 73 -5.66 16.71 2.82
CA ALA A 73 -6.69 16.97 1.81
C ALA A 73 -7.79 15.90 1.83
N ALA A 74 -7.47 14.64 2.14
CA ALA A 74 -8.46 13.56 2.24
C ALA A 74 -9.59 13.81 3.25
N ARG A 75 -9.41 14.74 4.19
CA ARG A 75 -10.42 15.15 5.18
C ARG A 75 -11.28 16.34 4.72
N ARG A 76 -11.09 16.85 3.51
CA ARG A 76 -11.79 18.03 2.98
C ARG A 76 -12.70 17.61 1.82
N ALA A 77 -13.97 18.01 1.87
CA ALA A 77 -14.97 17.64 0.87
C ALA A 77 -14.63 18.13 -0.56
N GLU A 78 -13.90 19.24 -0.66
CA GLU A 78 -13.53 19.90 -1.92
C GLU A 78 -12.17 19.42 -2.47
N ALA A 79 -11.50 18.49 -1.80
CA ALA A 79 -10.19 18.02 -2.25
C ALA A 79 -10.31 17.15 -3.51
N ASP A 80 -9.48 17.49 -4.49
CA ASP A 80 -9.26 16.65 -5.67
C ASP A 80 -8.06 15.73 -5.39
N LEU A 81 -8.34 14.51 -4.92
CA LEU A 81 -7.31 13.49 -4.72
C LEU A 81 -7.05 12.75 -6.03
N PRO A 82 -5.80 12.35 -6.33
CA PRO A 82 -5.48 11.55 -7.53
C PRO A 82 -6.20 10.19 -7.60
N TRP A 83 -6.77 9.75 -6.47
CA TRP A 83 -7.41 8.45 -6.31
C TRP A 83 -8.58 8.54 -5.31
N SER A 84 -9.54 7.64 -5.46
CA SER A 84 -10.66 7.50 -4.52
C SER A 84 -10.21 6.73 -3.27
N ILE A 85 -10.20 7.41 -2.11
CA ILE A 85 -9.83 6.81 -0.81
C ILE A 85 -10.73 5.63 -0.42
N ILE A 86 -11.96 5.62 -0.94
CA ILE A 86 -12.97 4.57 -0.74
C ILE A 86 -12.63 3.35 -1.59
N ASP A 87 -12.31 3.55 -2.87
CA ASP A 87 -12.07 2.44 -3.81
C ASP A 87 -10.78 1.70 -3.48
N ILE A 88 -9.70 2.45 -3.19
CA ILE A 88 -8.44 1.86 -2.72
C ILE A 88 -8.58 1.27 -1.31
N GLY A 89 -9.63 1.63 -0.57
CA GLY A 89 -10.03 0.95 0.65
C GLY A 89 -9.30 1.39 1.91
N LEU A 90 -8.84 2.64 1.96
CA LEU A 90 -8.25 3.22 3.17
C LEU A 90 -9.31 3.76 4.14
N SER A 91 -10.43 4.28 3.62
CA SER A 91 -11.60 4.72 4.38
C SER A 91 -12.90 4.23 3.74
N SER A 92 -13.99 4.19 4.51
CA SER A 92 -15.33 3.85 4.04
C SER A 92 -16.10 5.05 3.46
N CYS A 93 -15.60 6.26 3.69
CA CYS A 93 -16.27 7.50 3.26
C CYS A 93 -15.27 8.55 2.75
N PHE A 94 -15.80 9.53 2.03
CA PHE A 94 -15.09 10.72 1.60
C PHE A 94 -16.00 11.94 1.83
N PRO A 95 -15.51 13.03 2.46
CA PRO A 95 -14.19 13.17 3.06
C PRO A 95 -13.99 12.21 4.25
N GLN A 96 -12.75 11.81 4.49
CA GLN A 96 -12.39 10.91 5.58
C GLN A 96 -12.74 11.55 6.93
N GLN A 97 -13.49 10.83 7.75
CA GLN A 97 -13.89 11.27 9.09
C GLN A 97 -12.84 10.90 10.14
N LEU A 98 -12.75 11.68 11.22
CA LEU A 98 -11.98 11.27 12.39
C LEU A 98 -12.56 9.96 12.96
N PRO A 99 -11.72 8.95 13.23
CA PRO A 99 -12.22 7.73 13.85
C PRO A 99 -12.72 8.01 15.26
N SER A 100 -13.67 7.21 15.73
CA SER A 100 -14.14 7.31 17.11
C SER A 100 -13.03 6.92 18.10
N VAL A 101 -13.07 7.49 19.30
CA VAL A 101 -12.19 7.03 20.39
C VAL A 101 -12.66 5.68 20.92
N LEU A 102 -13.96 5.58 21.20
CA LEU A 102 -14.64 4.40 21.73
C LEU A 102 -15.71 3.89 20.76
N GLY A 103 -16.02 2.60 20.86
CA GLY A 103 -17.04 1.93 20.05
C GLY A 103 -16.47 1.26 18.80
N PRO A 104 -17.28 0.45 18.10
CA PRO A 104 -16.87 -0.16 16.84
C PRO A 104 -16.56 0.95 15.84
N GLY A 105 -15.42 0.86 15.17
CA GLY A 105 -15.10 1.76 14.05
C GLY A 105 -16.23 1.72 13.00
N VAL A 106 -16.37 2.80 12.22
CA VAL A 106 -17.40 2.90 11.16
C VAL A 106 -17.24 1.78 10.11
N GLY A 107 -16.05 1.16 10.05
CA GLY A 107 -15.82 -0.10 9.34
C GLY A 107 -14.44 -0.69 9.62
N ASP A 108 -14.10 -1.75 8.90
CA ASP A 108 -12.81 -2.46 9.04
C ASP A 108 -11.63 -1.78 8.33
N ARG A 109 -11.90 -0.66 7.65
CA ARG A 109 -10.93 0.11 6.88
C ARG A 109 -9.89 0.73 7.81
N PRO A 110 -8.60 0.78 7.41
CA PRO A 110 -7.52 1.22 8.28
C PRO A 110 -7.78 2.56 8.97
N LEU A 111 -8.26 3.56 8.22
CA LEU A 111 -8.47 4.91 8.73
C LEU A 111 -9.73 5.06 9.58
N ASP A 112 -10.66 4.12 9.51
CA ASP A 112 -11.93 4.16 10.23
C ASP A 112 -11.88 3.41 11.57
N ARG A 113 -10.81 2.66 11.81
CA ARG A 113 -10.61 1.92 13.07
C ARG A 113 -10.51 2.88 14.24
N SER A 114 -11.26 2.57 15.30
CA SER A 114 -11.27 3.35 16.53
C SER A 114 -9.88 3.38 17.18
N VAL A 115 -9.62 4.42 17.98
CA VAL A 115 -8.37 4.54 18.76
C VAL A 115 -8.18 3.31 19.63
N VAL A 116 -9.22 2.86 20.33
CA VAL A 116 -9.15 1.65 21.18
C VAL A 116 -8.82 0.39 20.38
N ASP A 117 -9.37 0.22 19.18
CA ASP A 117 -9.07 -0.96 18.37
C ASP A 117 -7.62 -0.95 17.87
N ARG A 118 -7.08 0.22 17.54
CA ARG A 118 -5.66 0.37 17.15
C ARG A 118 -4.73 0.08 18.33
N VAL A 119 -4.97 0.68 19.50
CA VAL A 119 -4.22 0.39 20.74
C VAL A 119 -4.29 -1.10 21.09
N ARG A 120 -5.49 -1.70 21.07
CA ARG A 120 -5.64 -3.15 21.34
C ARG A 120 -4.86 -4.00 20.34
N ALA A 121 -4.87 -3.60 19.07
CA ALA A 121 -4.15 -4.33 18.03
C ALA A 121 -2.63 -4.19 18.18
N THR A 122 -2.12 -3.06 18.67
CA THR A 122 -0.73 -2.87 19.08
C THR A 122 -0.37 -3.80 20.24
N LEU A 123 -1.14 -3.76 21.33
CA LEU A 123 -0.91 -4.57 22.52
C LEU A 123 -0.92 -6.08 22.22
N ARG A 124 -1.79 -6.54 21.31
CA ARG A 124 -1.85 -7.96 20.89
C ARG A 124 -0.64 -8.42 20.08
N ARG A 125 0.09 -7.52 19.43
CA ARG A 125 1.23 -7.83 18.57
C ARG A 125 2.58 -7.58 19.23
N ALA A 126 2.59 -6.79 20.30
CA ALA A 126 3.79 -6.54 21.08
C ALA A 126 4.28 -7.85 21.70
N LEU A 127 5.46 -8.30 21.27
CA LEU A 127 6.15 -9.43 21.88
C LEU A 127 6.88 -8.99 23.16
N ASP A 128 7.35 -7.74 23.18
CA ASP A 128 7.97 -7.11 24.33
C ASP A 128 7.06 -5.97 24.83
N ARG A 129 6.37 -6.18 25.95
CA ARG A 129 5.45 -5.17 26.50
C ARG A 129 6.21 -4.07 27.24
N ASP A 130 7.41 -4.35 27.74
CA ASP A 130 8.16 -3.44 28.60
C ASP A 130 8.84 -2.33 27.79
N GLU A 131 9.07 -2.55 26.50
CA GLU A 131 9.54 -1.53 25.56
C GLU A 131 8.44 -0.54 25.12
N LEU A 132 7.17 -0.87 25.31
CA LEU A 132 6.07 0.03 24.95
C LEU A 132 5.80 1.07 26.05
N PRO A 133 5.32 2.27 25.66
CA PRO A 133 4.75 3.21 26.61
C PRO A 133 3.67 2.60 27.50
N ASP A 134 3.47 3.23 28.67
CA ASP A 134 2.31 2.93 29.50
C ASP A 134 1.00 3.15 28.72
N ILE A 135 -0.08 2.54 29.19
CA ILE A 135 -1.36 2.56 28.45
C ILE A 135 -1.86 4.01 28.24
N PRO A 136 -1.82 4.91 29.24
CA PRO A 136 -2.21 6.30 29.03
C PRO A 136 -1.43 7.01 27.92
N LEU A 137 -0.09 6.89 27.91
CA LEU A 137 0.75 7.52 26.89
C LEU A 137 0.49 6.89 25.52
N LEU A 138 0.40 5.56 25.43
CA LEU A 138 0.07 4.86 24.19
C LEU A 138 -1.29 5.32 23.60
N CYS A 139 -2.29 5.52 24.45
CA CYS A 139 -3.59 6.05 24.03
C CYS A 139 -3.50 7.50 23.54
N ALA A 140 -2.74 8.37 24.24
CA ALA A 140 -2.58 9.76 23.84
C ALA A 140 -1.89 9.88 22.47
N GLU A 141 -0.79 9.14 22.26
CA GLU A 141 -0.11 9.14 20.97
C GLU A 141 -0.95 8.52 19.85
N GLU A 142 -1.81 7.54 20.15
CA GLU A 142 -2.73 6.99 19.14
C GLU A 142 -3.83 7.99 18.76
N VAL A 143 -4.26 8.86 19.68
CA VAL A 143 -5.15 9.98 19.34
C VAL A 143 -4.44 10.95 18.39
N ASP A 144 -3.17 11.27 18.66
CA ASP A 144 -2.38 12.13 17.77
C ASP A 144 -2.22 11.49 16.38
N ARG A 145 -1.90 10.19 16.31
CA ARG A 145 -1.88 9.42 15.06
C ARG A 145 -3.23 9.47 14.35
N ALA A 146 -4.34 9.24 15.05
CA ALA A 146 -5.68 9.28 14.46
C ALA A 146 -6.07 10.65 13.89
N CYS A 147 -5.53 11.73 14.46
CA CYS A 147 -5.69 13.11 13.97
C CYS A 147 -4.74 13.44 12.81
N ALA A 148 -3.58 12.79 12.73
CA ALA A 148 -2.58 13.03 11.70
C ALA A 148 -3.06 12.62 10.30
N PRO A 149 -2.44 13.17 9.23
CA PRO A 149 -2.60 12.66 7.88
C PRO A 149 -2.34 11.16 7.83
N TRP A 150 -3.19 10.43 7.12
CA TRP A 150 -3.07 8.98 6.95
C TRP A 150 -3.09 8.12 8.23
N GLY A 151 -3.32 8.69 9.40
CA GLY A 151 -3.16 7.94 10.64
C GLY A 151 -1.69 7.70 11.04
N LEU A 152 -0.74 8.50 10.52
CA LEU A 152 0.71 8.30 10.68
C LEU A 152 1.37 9.65 11.02
N LEU A 153 2.24 9.68 12.02
CA LEU A 153 2.93 10.91 12.45
C LEU A 153 4.16 11.20 11.59
N ALA A 154 5.00 10.20 11.34
CA ALA A 154 6.28 10.42 10.68
C ALA A 154 6.16 10.58 9.15
N GLU A 155 6.91 11.55 8.61
CA GLU A 155 6.91 11.93 7.19
C GLU A 155 7.32 10.77 6.27
N ASP A 156 8.32 9.99 6.69
CA ASP A 156 8.79 8.81 5.95
C ASP A 156 7.69 7.74 5.79
N LYS A 157 6.85 7.55 6.81
CA LYS A 157 5.72 6.61 6.78
C LYS A 157 4.57 7.14 5.94
N GLN A 158 4.33 8.45 5.96
CA GLN A 158 3.35 9.08 5.08
C GLN A 158 3.78 8.95 3.60
N ALA A 159 5.04 9.24 3.30
CA ALA A 159 5.64 9.02 1.97
C ALA A 159 5.55 7.55 1.55
N ALA A 160 5.86 6.62 2.45
CA ALA A 160 5.82 5.19 2.17
C ALA A 160 4.40 4.70 1.86
N LEU A 161 3.40 5.22 2.57
CA LEU A 161 2.01 4.92 2.28
C LEU A 161 1.61 5.43 0.89
N VAL A 162 1.93 6.68 0.55
CA VAL A 162 1.60 7.26 -0.76
C VAL A 162 2.27 6.49 -1.90
N THR A 163 3.55 6.14 -1.76
CA THR A 163 4.25 5.24 -2.72
C THR A 163 3.54 3.89 -2.84
N GLY A 164 3.08 3.33 -1.72
CA GLY A 164 2.31 2.10 -1.72
C GLY A 164 0.94 2.21 -2.36
N ILE A 165 0.28 3.38 -2.29
CA ILE A 165 -0.97 3.66 -3.01
C ILE A 165 -0.71 3.69 -4.51
N GLU A 166 0.33 4.38 -4.96
CA GLU A 166 0.71 4.37 -6.38
C GLU A 166 0.93 2.96 -6.89
N VAL A 167 1.72 2.16 -6.16
CA VAL A 167 1.90 0.73 -6.48
C VAL A 167 0.56 0.00 -6.53
N ALA A 168 -0.27 0.13 -5.50
CA ALA A 168 -1.55 -0.56 -5.41
C ALA A 168 -2.52 -0.22 -6.56
N THR A 169 -2.51 1.03 -7.04
CA THR A 169 -3.38 1.46 -8.14
C THR A 169 -3.00 0.81 -9.47
N ASP A 170 -1.74 0.41 -9.64
CA ASP A 170 -1.24 -0.31 -10.82
C ASP A 170 -1.51 -1.83 -10.77
N LEU A 171 -1.84 -2.40 -9.60
CA LEU A 171 -2.00 -3.84 -9.46
C LEU A 171 -3.37 -4.30 -9.96
N ARG A 172 -3.36 -5.18 -10.96
CA ARG A 172 -4.55 -5.83 -11.54
C ARG A 172 -4.29 -7.33 -11.71
N PRO A 173 -4.23 -8.13 -10.63
CA PRO A 173 -3.79 -9.52 -10.71
C PRO A 173 -4.53 -10.41 -11.71
N LEU A 174 -5.81 -10.11 -11.96
CA LEU A 174 -6.67 -10.86 -12.89
C LEU A 174 -6.51 -10.42 -14.35
N ASP A 175 -5.90 -9.26 -14.60
CA ASP A 175 -5.62 -8.76 -15.95
C ASP A 175 -4.15 -9.01 -16.29
N GLY A 176 -3.90 -10.12 -16.98
CA GLY A 176 -2.56 -10.49 -17.43
C GLY A 176 -1.97 -9.58 -18.51
N SER A 177 -2.77 -8.68 -19.09
CA SER A 177 -2.34 -7.69 -20.08
C SER A 177 -2.07 -6.30 -19.48
N ALA A 178 -2.38 -6.10 -18.19
CA ALA A 178 -2.18 -4.83 -17.52
C ALA A 178 -0.69 -4.45 -17.51
N SER A 179 -0.39 -3.32 -18.14
CA SER A 179 0.91 -2.65 -18.00
C SER A 179 0.87 -1.77 -16.77
N ALA A 180 1.79 -1.99 -15.84
CA ALA A 180 1.99 -1.07 -14.73
C ALA A 180 2.77 0.16 -15.18
N ARG A 181 2.51 1.32 -14.58
CA ARG A 181 3.21 2.57 -14.90
C ARG A 181 4.68 2.51 -14.49
N HIS A 182 4.95 1.88 -13.36
CA HIS A 182 6.27 1.90 -12.73
C HIS A 182 6.91 0.50 -12.64
N GLN A 183 8.24 0.42 -12.62
CA GLN A 183 8.95 -0.88 -12.68
C GLN A 183 8.72 -1.77 -11.44
N LEU A 184 8.73 -1.23 -10.22
CA LEU A 184 8.36 -2.00 -9.01
C LEU A 184 6.93 -2.54 -9.13
N SER A 185 5.99 -1.70 -9.56
CA SER A 185 4.60 -2.11 -9.80
C SER A 185 4.55 -3.23 -10.84
N ALA A 186 5.30 -3.13 -11.94
CA ALA A 186 5.38 -4.14 -12.99
C ALA A 186 5.95 -5.47 -12.46
N ARG A 187 7.01 -5.41 -11.63
CA ARG A 187 7.61 -6.59 -10.98
C ARG A 187 6.61 -7.29 -10.05
N ILE A 188 5.91 -6.53 -9.21
CA ILE A 188 4.89 -7.06 -8.31
C ILE A 188 3.73 -7.65 -9.12
N GLN A 189 3.19 -6.89 -10.08
CA GLN A 189 2.10 -7.30 -10.97
C GLN A 189 2.44 -8.58 -11.73
N ALA A 190 3.64 -8.71 -12.31
CA ALA A 190 4.06 -9.92 -13.02
C ALA A 190 4.09 -11.15 -12.11
N ARG A 191 4.44 -10.98 -10.83
CA ARG A 191 4.39 -12.06 -9.83
C ARG A 191 2.95 -12.44 -9.48
N LEU A 192 2.10 -11.44 -9.26
CA LEU A 192 0.67 -11.64 -8.95
C LEU A 192 -0.08 -12.30 -10.12
N ALA A 193 0.19 -11.87 -11.35
CA ALA A 193 -0.40 -12.43 -12.56
C ALA A 193 -0.02 -13.91 -12.75
N LYS A 194 1.24 -14.30 -12.44
CA LYS A 194 1.64 -15.72 -12.43
C LYS A 194 0.83 -16.54 -11.42
N GLU A 195 0.59 -16.00 -10.23
CA GLU A 195 -0.20 -16.68 -9.20
C GLU A 195 -1.69 -16.78 -9.60
N ALA A 196 -2.27 -15.70 -10.13
CA ALA A 196 -3.64 -15.71 -10.66
C ALA A 196 -3.80 -16.66 -11.85
N TYR A 197 -2.80 -16.74 -12.73
CA TYR A 197 -2.77 -17.70 -13.83
C TYR A 197 -2.82 -19.15 -13.32
N VAL A 198 -2.15 -19.48 -12.23
CA VAL A 198 -2.25 -20.83 -11.61
C VAL A 198 -3.69 -21.12 -11.17
N LEU A 199 -4.42 -20.12 -10.67
CA LEU A 199 -5.84 -20.28 -10.32
C LEU A 199 -6.70 -20.52 -11.56
N HIS A 200 -6.44 -19.79 -12.65
CA HIS A 200 -7.12 -19.97 -13.93
C HIS A 200 -6.82 -21.35 -14.55
N ALA A 201 -5.55 -21.74 -14.61
CA ALA A 201 -5.10 -23.01 -15.18
C ALA A 201 -5.66 -24.22 -14.42
N ARG A 202 -5.91 -24.09 -13.12
CA ARG A 202 -6.60 -25.11 -12.31
C ARG A 202 -8.13 -25.08 -12.44
N ARG A 203 -8.68 -24.30 -13.38
CA ARG A 203 -10.12 -24.10 -13.62
C ARG A 203 -10.88 -23.57 -12.40
N TYR A 204 -10.21 -22.87 -11.49
CA TYR A 204 -10.87 -22.16 -10.40
C TYR A 204 -11.44 -20.80 -10.85
N LEU A 205 -11.16 -20.38 -12.08
CA LEU A 205 -11.65 -19.17 -12.71
C LEU A 205 -12.09 -19.46 -14.15
N VAL A 206 -13.28 -18.99 -14.53
CA VAL A 206 -13.69 -18.91 -15.94
C VAL A 206 -13.95 -17.44 -16.26
N ALA A 207 -13.23 -16.89 -17.24
CA ALA A 207 -13.33 -15.50 -17.67
C ALA A 207 -13.26 -14.46 -16.52
N GLY A 208 -12.40 -14.68 -15.52
CA GLY A 208 -12.25 -13.78 -14.36
C GLY A 208 -13.35 -13.88 -13.30
N THR A 209 -14.30 -14.82 -13.46
CA THR A 209 -15.41 -15.04 -12.54
C THR A 209 -15.26 -16.33 -11.73
N ALA A 210 -15.88 -16.33 -10.56
CA ALA A 210 -15.92 -17.48 -9.66
C ALA A 210 -16.71 -18.63 -10.28
N VAL A 211 -16.08 -19.79 -10.42
CA VAL A 211 -16.75 -21.01 -10.87
C VAL A 211 -17.65 -21.56 -9.77
N HIS A 212 -17.29 -21.35 -8.50
CA HIS A 212 -18.06 -21.77 -7.34
C HIS A 212 -18.36 -20.60 -6.39
N PRO A 213 -19.57 -20.50 -5.77
CA PRO A 213 -19.92 -19.41 -4.85
C PRO A 213 -18.91 -19.18 -3.72
N ARG A 214 -18.30 -20.28 -3.22
CA ARG A 214 -17.25 -20.20 -2.17
C ARG A 214 -16.00 -19.45 -2.61
N GLN A 215 -15.68 -19.41 -3.91
CA GLN A 215 -14.50 -18.71 -4.45
C GLN A 215 -14.74 -17.21 -4.65
N ARG A 216 -16.00 -16.75 -4.59
CA ARG A 216 -16.38 -15.36 -4.88
C ARG A 216 -15.59 -14.37 -4.04
N GLN A 217 -15.46 -14.61 -2.73
CA GLN A 217 -14.73 -13.71 -1.84
C GLN A 217 -13.27 -13.49 -2.29
N VAL A 218 -12.54 -14.58 -2.57
CA VAL A 218 -11.13 -14.49 -3.00
C VAL A 218 -11.01 -13.75 -4.35
N ILE A 219 -11.99 -13.94 -5.22
CA ILE A 219 -11.99 -13.33 -6.56
C ILE A 219 -12.33 -11.85 -6.49
N ASP A 220 -13.29 -11.47 -5.66
CA ASP A 220 -13.60 -10.07 -5.36
C ASP A 220 -12.37 -9.38 -4.71
N GLU A 221 -11.65 -10.07 -3.82
CA GLU A 221 -10.40 -9.58 -3.23
C GLU A 221 -9.27 -9.43 -4.26
N LEU A 222 -9.14 -10.36 -5.22
CA LEU A 222 -8.17 -10.25 -6.32
C LEU A 222 -8.54 -9.15 -7.32
N ALA A 223 -9.82 -8.95 -7.61
CA ALA A 223 -10.30 -7.86 -8.45
C ALA A 223 -10.09 -6.49 -7.77
N ALA A 224 -10.26 -6.43 -6.45
CA ALA A 224 -10.05 -5.24 -5.64
C ALA A 224 -8.76 -5.32 -4.80
N PHE A 225 -7.66 -5.81 -5.40
CA PHE A 225 -6.42 -6.15 -4.70
C PHE A 225 -5.79 -5.01 -3.89
N ALA A 226 -6.02 -3.75 -4.30
CA ALA A 226 -5.58 -2.57 -3.56
C ALA A 226 -6.05 -2.58 -2.10
N ARG A 227 -7.25 -3.10 -1.83
CA ARG A 227 -7.85 -3.09 -0.48
C ARG A 227 -7.08 -3.97 0.53
N PRO A 228 -6.89 -5.29 0.30
CA PRO A 228 -6.10 -6.10 1.21
C PRO A 228 -4.61 -5.69 1.23
N TYR A 229 -4.07 -5.20 0.11
CA TYR A 229 -2.70 -4.68 0.06
C TYR A 229 -2.51 -3.47 0.98
N LEU A 230 -3.30 -2.40 0.79
CA LEU A 230 -3.17 -1.17 1.56
C LEU A 230 -3.57 -1.32 3.02
N SER A 231 -4.54 -2.19 3.33
CA SER A 231 -4.87 -2.53 4.71
C SER A 231 -3.68 -3.11 5.47
N ARG A 232 -2.90 -3.96 4.79
CA ARG A 232 -1.73 -4.64 5.36
C ARG A 232 -0.48 -3.75 5.35
N LEU A 233 -0.32 -2.90 4.33
CA LEU A 233 0.72 -1.87 4.32
C LEU A 233 0.53 -0.89 5.47
N TRP A 234 -0.68 -0.32 5.62
CA TRP A 234 -1.00 0.62 6.68
C TRP A 234 -0.73 0.00 8.06
N ALA A 235 -1.14 -1.26 8.29
CA ALA A 235 -0.89 -1.93 9.57
C ALA A 235 0.61 -2.09 9.89
N ARG A 236 1.47 -2.26 8.88
CA ARG A 236 2.93 -2.35 9.07
C ARG A 236 3.55 -0.98 9.31
N LEU A 237 3.11 0.04 8.58
CA LEU A 237 3.59 1.41 8.77
C LEU A 237 3.14 1.97 10.12
N HIS A 238 1.90 1.70 10.53
CA HIS A 238 1.38 2.05 11.86
C HIS A 238 2.18 1.37 12.97
N GLY A 239 2.49 0.08 12.81
CA GLY A 239 3.38 -0.63 13.73
C GLY A 239 4.75 0.05 13.83
N ARG A 240 5.41 0.32 12.70
CA ARG A 240 6.68 1.08 12.67
C ARG A 240 6.54 2.44 13.33
N ASP A 241 5.40 3.12 13.19
CA ASP A 241 5.17 4.44 13.80
C ASP A 241 5.06 4.36 15.32
N VAL A 242 4.36 3.36 15.83
CA VAL A 242 4.26 3.08 17.27
C VAL A 242 5.65 2.77 17.87
N TRP A 243 6.45 1.96 17.16
CA TRP A 243 7.81 1.59 17.58
C TRP A 243 8.86 2.63 17.21
N GLN A 244 8.46 3.74 16.59
CA GLN A 244 9.35 4.78 16.08
C GLN A 244 10.47 4.24 15.16
N GLU A 245 10.21 3.13 14.49
CA GLU A 245 11.12 2.54 13.52
C GLU A 245 11.12 3.38 12.23
N PRO A 246 12.31 3.77 11.73
CA PRO A 246 12.41 4.56 10.51
C PRO A 246 12.06 3.74 9.26
N CYS A 247 11.68 4.47 8.21
CA CYS A 247 11.50 4.01 6.84
C CYS A 247 12.38 4.84 5.89
N ALA A 248 13.59 5.22 6.34
CA ALA A 248 14.48 6.14 5.61
C ALA A 248 15.26 5.49 4.46
N ASP A 249 15.41 4.16 4.46
CA ASP A 249 16.13 3.41 3.43
C ASP A 249 15.16 2.96 2.31
N VAL A 250 15.54 3.23 1.06
CA VAL A 250 14.71 2.94 -0.12
C VAL A 250 14.59 1.44 -0.41
N ASP A 251 15.63 0.65 -0.14
CA ASP A 251 15.60 -0.80 -0.36
C ASP A 251 14.76 -1.50 0.72
N ASP A 252 14.76 -0.98 1.94
CA ASP A 252 13.83 -1.40 3.00
C ASP A 252 12.38 -1.10 2.60
N LEU A 253 12.11 0.08 2.05
CA LEU A 253 10.78 0.43 1.51
C LEU A 253 10.36 -0.55 0.41
N ARG A 254 11.22 -0.80 -0.58
CA ARG A 254 10.92 -1.74 -1.67
C ARG A 254 10.64 -3.14 -1.14
N SER A 255 11.46 -3.61 -0.20
CA SER A 255 11.30 -4.90 0.47
C SER A 255 9.98 -4.97 1.25
N LEU A 256 9.58 -3.88 1.91
CA LEU A 256 8.29 -3.75 2.58
C LEU A 256 7.14 -3.87 1.58
N LEU A 257 7.15 -3.10 0.49
CA LEU A 257 6.09 -3.07 -0.53
C LEU A 257 5.93 -4.43 -1.23
N GLU A 258 7.04 -5.07 -1.63
CA GLU A 258 7.01 -6.43 -2.20
C GLU A 258 6.54 -7.47 -1.15
N GLY A 259 6.99 -7.32 0.10
CA GLY A 259 6.62 -8.18 1.21
C GLY A 259 5.13 -8.09 1.56
N VAL A 260 4.49 -6.93 1.38
CA VAL A 260 3.03 -6.76 1.53
C VAL A 260 2.30 -7.58 0.48
N ALA A 261 2.62 -7.37 -0.81
CA ALA A 261 1.99 -8.10 -1.90
C ALA A 261 2.13 -9.62 -1.72
N ARG A 262 3.36 -10.08 -1.43
CA ARG A 262 3.65 -11.50 -1.17
C ARG A 262 2.79 -12.08 -0.04
N SER A 263 2.58 -11.32 1.03
CA SER A 263 1.79 -11.78 2.17
C SER A 263 0.30 -11.88 1.89
N VAL A 264 -0.26 -10.95 1.08
CA VAL A 264 -1.66 -11.02 0.63
C VAL A 264 -1.86 -12.23 -0.29
N SER A 265 -0.96 -12.41 -1.26
CA SER A 265 -0.95 -13.59 -2.13
C SER A 265 -0.88 -14.91 -1.39
N LEU A 266 -0.06 -15.00 -0.34
CA LEU A 266 0.07 -16.21 0.46
C LEU A 266 -1.23 -16.52 1.21
N ASP A 267 -1.89 -15.51 1.77
CA ASP A 267 -3.20 -15.67 2.42
C ASP A 267 -4.27 -16.15 1.43
N HIS A 268 -4.35 -15.55 0.23
CA HIS A 268 -5.27 -16.02 -0.82
C HIS A 268 -5.01 -17.49 -1.19
N ARG A 269 -3.75 -17.90 -1.37
CA ARG A 269 -3.40 -19.31 -1.66
C ARG A 269 -3.81 -20.24 -0.52
N GLN A 270 -3.61 -19.84 0.73
CA GLN A 270 -3.99 -20.64 1.90
C GLN A 270 -5.51 -20.80 1.99
N ARG A 271 -6.28 -19.74 1.79
CA ARG A 271 -7.75 -19.79 1.77
C ARG A 271 -8.27 -20.73 0.70
N ILE A 272 -7.75 -20.61 -0.53
CA ILE A 272 -8.13 -21.49 -1.64
C ILE A 272 -7.80 -22.95 -1.32
N LYS A 273 -6.61 -23.22 -0.76
CA LYS A 273 -6.22 -24.57 -0.35
C LYS A 273 -7.17 -25.14 0.71
N ALA A 274 -7.43 -24.40 1.79
CA ALA A 274 -8.31 -24.84 2.87
C ALA A 274 -9.73 -25.14 2.37
N MET A 275 -10.26 -24.32 1.46
CA MET A 275 -11.57 -24.54 0.85
C MET A 275 -11.67 -25.83 0.03
N LEU A 276 -10.57 -26.25 -0.61
CA LEU A 276 -10.51 -27.48 -1.40
C LEU A 276 -10.35 -28.73 -0.53
N GLU A 277 -9.59 -28.65 0.56
CA GLU A 277 -9.43 -29.77 1.51
C GLU A 277 -10.76 -30.17 2.17
N VAL A 278 -11.61 -29.18 2.47
CA VAL A 278 -12.98 -29.43 2.97
C VAL A 278 -13.86 -30.18 1.95
N GLN A 279 -13.64 -29.97 0.64
CA GLN A 279 -14.40 -30.67 -0.41
C GLN A 279 -14.06 -32.16 -0.42
N VAL A 280 -12.77 -32.51 -0.43
CA VAL A 280 -12.30 -33.90 -0.47
C VAL A 280 -12.80 -34.68 0.75
N GLN A 281 -12.77 -34.07 1.94
CA GLN A 281 -13.29 -34.72 3.15
C GLN A 281 -14.80 -34.96 3.07
N SER A 282 -15.57 -33.99 2.57
CA SER A 282 -17.03 -34.11 2.42
C SER A 282 -17.49 -35.07 1.31
N GLU A 283 -16.63 -35.35 0.33
CA GLU A 283 -16.86 -36.35 -0.73
C GLU A 283 -16.45 -37.76 -0.29
N ILE A 284 -15.51 -37.90 0.65
CA ILE A 284 -15.09 -39.19 1.24
C ILE A 284 -16.09 -39.67 2.30
N GLU A 285 -16.78 -38.76 2.99
CA GLU A 285 -17.79 -39.08 4.02
C GLU A 285 -19.19 -39.37 3.48
N ARG A 286 -19.40 -39.34 2.15
CA ARG A 286 -20.63 -39.76 1.47
C ARG A 286 -20.47 -41.10 0.78
#